data_AF-A0A7I0K8H0-F1
#
_entry.id   AF-A0A7I0K8H0-F1
#
_cell.length_a   1.000
_cell.length_b   1.000
_cell.length_c   1.000
_cell.angle_alpha   90.00
_cell.angle_beta   90.00
_cell.angle_gamma   90.00
#
_symmetry.space_group_name_H-M   'P 1'
#
loop_
_entity.id
_entity.type
_entity.pdbx_description
1 polymer ?
#
loop_
_entity_poly.entity_id
_entity_poly.type
_entity_poly.pdbx_seq_one_letter_code
_entity_poly.pdbx_strand_id
1 'polypeptide(L)'
;MPDTVRPSLAGFFAGSNPMPPTHLGTRYDTSGNFLIEPGNTVVSHLVSGSPSEAVVLAVRDRMMAMPDADRLAFTPVSSLHMTLFQGIIEYRRRLPFWPRDVPLDTGIDAMTRLYLERLRGFEGAGPFNIKVVEIVPTGLTVAGATDEDVRIMRAWRDALVVPFGYRHPDHDGYVFHVTFAYQIQRLADDRAAAWQALFDESLALFGREAPVIEIKPPAFCAFRDMKHFEELLVLG
;
A
#
# COMPACT_ATOMS: atom_id res chain seq x y z
N MET A 1 -15.85 7.63 -30.10
CA MET A 1 -16.45 6.72 -29.10
C MET A 1 -16.11 7.31 -27.76
N PRO A 2 -16.98 7.32 -26.73
CA PRO A 2 -16.53 7.73 -25.41
C PRO A 2 -15.40 6.77 -25.02
N ASP A 3 -14.22 7.30 -24.77
CA ASP A 3 -13.03 6.50 -24.47
C ASP A 3 -13.37 5.59 -23.28
N THR A 4 -13.42 4.29 -23.56
CA THR A 4 -13.68 3.29 -22.53
C THR A 4 -12.58 3.42 -21.47
N VAL A 5 -13.03 3.74 -20.26
CA VAL A 5 -12.18 3.83 -19.08
C VAL A 5 -11.38 2.54 -18.94
N ARG A 6 -10.09 2.63 -18.59
CA ARG A 6 -9.22 1.45 -18.40
C ARG A 6 -9.91 0.43 -17.47
N PRO A 7 -9.91 -0.88 -17.78
CA PRO A 7 -10.62 -1.87 -16.97
C PRO A 7 -10.23 -1.90 -15.49
N SER A 8 -8.97 -1.59 -15.18
CA SER A 8 -8.44 -1.45 -13.82
C SER A 8 -9.11 -0.33 -13.00
N LEU A 9 -9.62 0.70 -13.68
CA LEU A 9 -10.28 1.83 -13.04
C LEU A 9 -11.78 1.58 -12.78
N ALA A 10 -12.39 0.59 -13.43
CA ALA A 10 -13.82 0.31 -13.30
C ALA A 10 -14.26 0.06 -11.84
N GLY A 11 -13.40 -0.53 -11.00
CA GLY A 11 -13.71 -0.77 -9.59
C GLY A 11 -13.90 0.50 -8.74
N PHE A 12 -13.46 1.67 -9.24
CA PHE A 12 -13.45 2.92 -8.48
C PHE A 12 -14.65 3.84 -8.77
N PHE A 13 -15.41 3.57 -9.83
CA PHE A 13 -16.53 4.40 -10.29
C PHE A 13 -17.88 3.81 -9.90
N ALA A 14 -18.87 4.67 -9.63
CA ALA A 14 -20.15 4.29 -9.03
C ALA A 14 -21.01 3.40 -9.95
N GLY A 15 -21.01 3.66 -11.26
CA GLY A 15 -21.82 2.93 -12.23
C GLY A 15 -21.36 1.49 -12.41
N SER A 16 -20.05 1.25 -12.39
CA SER A 16 -19.44 -0.08 -12.53
C SER A 16 -19.27 -0.83 -11.21
N ASN A 17 -19.23 -0.12 -10.08
CA ASN A 17 -19.15 -0.72 -8.75
C ASN A 17 -20.00 0.06 -7.73
N PRO A 18 -21.31 -0.24 -7.62
CA PRO A 18 -22.21 0.50 -6.73
C PRO A 18 -22.02 0.15 -5.24
N MET A 19 -21.21 -0.87 -4.92
CA MET A 19 -21.03 -1.32 -3.54
C MET A 19 -20.16 -0.32 -2.76
N PRO A 20 -20.49 -0.07 -1.48
CA PRO A 20 -19.69 0.80 -0.64
C PRO A 20 -18.25 0.27 -0.50
N PRO A 21 -17.26 1.16 -0.29
CA PRO A 21 -15.89 0.75 -0.04
C PRO A 21 -15.76 -0.20 1.16
N THR A 22 -15.05 -1.30 0.99
CA THR A 22 -14.99 -2.43 1.96
C THR A 22 -14.53 -2.03 3.36
N HIS A 23 -13.71 -0.99 3.49
CA HIS A 23 -13.09 -0.59 4.76
C HIS A 23 -13.78 0.60 5.45
N LEU A 24 -14.86 1.13 4.86
CA LEU A 24 -15.64 2.22 5.44
C LEU A 24 -16.28 1.75 6.76
N GLY A 25 -16.09 2.52 7.83
CA GLY A 25 -16.56 2.20 9.18
C GLY A 25 -15.58 1.35 10.01
N THR A 26 -14.53 0.79 9.39
CA THR A 26 -13.50 0.01 10.08
C THR A 26 -12.15 0.73 10.07
N ARG A 27 -11.69 1.18 8.89
CA ARG A 27 -10.39 1.86 8.71
C ARG A 27 -10.52 3.37 8.72
N TYR A 28 -11.63 3.88 8.19
CA TYR A 28 -11.96 5.31 8.14
C TYR A 28 -13.46 5.52 8.25
N ASP A 29 -13.87 6.68 8.75
CA ASP A 29 -15.27 7.09 8.78
C ASP A 29 -15.70 7.81 7.48
N THR A 30 -16.97 8.21 7.42
CA THR A 30 -17.55 8.94 6.28
C THR A 30 -17.01 10.37 6.12
N SER A 31 -16.28 10.88 7.10
CA SER A 31 -15.59 12.18 7.04
C SER A 31 -14.13 12.03 6.60
N GLY A 32 -13.67 10.80 6.33
CA GLY A 32 -12.29 10.50 5.95
C GLY A 32 -11.32 10.44 7.13
N ASN A 33 -11.79 10.43 8.37
CA ASN A 33 -10.91 10.27 9.52
C ASN A 33 -10.49 8.81 9.67
N PHE A 34 -9.18 8.56 9.76
CA PHE A 34 -8.66 7.23 10.06
C PHE A 34 -9.02 6.79 11.48
N LEU A 35 -9.60 5.60 11.58
CA LEU A 35 -10.02 4.96 12.82
C LEU A 35 -8.90 4.08 13.38
N ILE A 36 -9.00 3.75 14.67
CA ILE A 36 -8.03 2.87 15.34
C ILE A 36 -8.17 1.45 14.77
N GLU A 37 -7.11 0.97 14.13
CA GLU A 37 -7.03 -0.34 13.48
C GLU A 37 -5.59 -0.88 13.66
N PRO A 38 -5.19 -1.23 14.88
CA PRO A 38 -3.80 -1.49 15.19
C PRO A 38 -3.30 -2.78 14.55
N GLY A 39 -2.02 -2.79 14.20
CA GLY A 39 -1.37 -3.94 13.59
C GLY A 39 0.13 -3.75 13.46
N ASN A 40 0.75 -4.69 12.75
CA ASN A 40 2.14 -4.62 12.34
C ASN A 40 2.30 -5.08 10.89
N THR A 41 3.44 -4.77 10.28
CA THR A 41 3.67 -5.00 8.85
C THR A 41 5.15 -4.91 8.52
N VAL A 42 5.55 -5.39 7.34
CA VAL A 42 6.87 -5.08 6.76
C VAL A 42 6.66 -4.14 5.57
N VAL A 43 7.22 -2.94 5.65
CA VAL A 43 7.05 -1.87 4.66
C VAL A 43 8.38 -1.26 4.26
N SER A 44 8.41 -0.64 3.08
CA SER A 44 9.49 0.25 2.64
C SER A 44 8.91 1.65 2.47
N HIS A 45 9.33 2.58 3.34
CA HIS A 45 8.96 3.99 3.22
C HIS A 45 9.65 4.65 2.02
N LEU A 46 9.06 5.73 1.51
CA LEU A 46 9.75 6.59 0.56
C LEU A 46 10.98 7.25 1.21
N VAL A 47 12.00 7.56 0.42
CA VAL A 47 13.15 8.33 0.89
C VAL A 47 12.78 9.81 0.91
N SER A 48 12.65 10.38 2.11
CA SER A 48 12.24 11.77 2.28
C SER A 48 13.26 12.75 1.68
N GLY A 49 12.77 13.74 0.93
CA GLY A 49 13.57 14.73 0.21
C GLY A 49 14.19 14.21 -1.09
N SER A 50 13.95 12.95 -1.46
CA SER A 50 14.48 12.40 -2.73
C SER A 50 13.79 13.02 -3.95
N PRO A 51 14.47 13.08 -5.12
CA PRO A 51 13.84 13.51 -6.37
C PRO A 51 12.61 12.67 -6.73
N SER A 52 12.66 11.36 -6.48
CA SER A 52 11.52 10.48 -6.77
C SER A 52 10.33 10.72 -5.83
N GLU A 53 10.55 11.03 -4.55
CA GLU A 53 9.48 11.46 -3.64
C GLU A 53 8.82 12.74 -4.14
N ALA A 54 9.57 13.72 -4.63
CA ALA A 54 8.98 14.95 -5.16
C ALA A 54 7.99 14.69 -6.31
N VAL A 55 8.30 13.75 -7.21
CA VAL A 55 7.38 13.33 -8.28
C VAL A 55 6.15 12.62 -7.72
N VAL A 56 6.33 11.72 -6.73
CA VAL A 56 5.23 11.06 -6.03
C VAL A 56 4.28 12.08 -5.39
N LEU A 57 4.81 13.08 -4.72
CA LEU A 57 4.03 14.14 -4.08
C LEU A 57 3.33 15.04 -5.10
N ALA A 58 4.00 15.39 -6.21
CA ALA A 58 3.38 16.16 -7.28
C ALA A 58 2.15 15.45 -7.89
N VAL A 59 2.23 14.13 -8.08
CA VAL A 59 1.08 13.34 -8.56
C VAL A 59 -0.02 13.27 -7.50
N ARG A 60 0.33 13.05 -6.23
CA ARG A 60 -0.63 13.07 -5.12
C ARG A 60 -1.36 14.41 -5.02
N ASP A 61 -0.66 15.53 -5.17
CA ASP A 61 -1.22 16.88 -5.15
C ASP A 61 -2.17 17.12 -6.32
N ARG A 62 -1.84 16.63 -7.53
CA ARG A 62 -2.77 16.65 -8.68
C ARG A 62 -4.05 15.88 -8.38
N MET A 63 -3.94 14.71 -7.75
CA MET A 63 -5.12 13.93 -7.35
C MET A 63 -5.97 14.66 -6.30
N MET A 64 -5.34 15.32 -5.33
CA MET A 64 -6.05 16.14 -4.32
C MET A 64 -6.73 17.37 -4.92
N ALA A 65 -6.23 17.88 -6.06
CA ALA A 65 -6.83 19.00 -6.78
C ALA A 65 -8.04 18.61 -7.65
N MET A 66 -8.36 17.32 -7.76
CA MET A 66 -9.54 16.87 -8.51
C MET A 66 -10.84 17.33 -7.81
N PRO A 67 -11.87 17.76 -8.57
CA PRO A 67 -13.10 18.31 -7.98
C PRO A 67 -13.85 17.37 -7.03
N ASP A 68 -13.65 16.05 -7.17
CA ASP A 68 -14.27 15.00 -6.37
C ASP A 68 -13.26 14.26 -5.48
N ALA A 69 -12.12 14.90 -5.17
CA ALA A 69 -11.11 14.37 -4.25
C ALA A 69 -11.62 14.23 -2.80
N ASP A 70 -12.69 14.93 -2.43
CA ASP A 70 -13.39 14.79 -1.16
C ASP A 70 -14.01 13.40 -0.95
N ARG A 71 -14.14 12.61 -2.02
CA ARG A 71 -14.53 11.19 -1.98
C ARG A 71 -13.39 10.26 -1.55
N LEU A 72 -12.20 10.79 -1.35
CA LEU A 72 -10.99 10.06 -0.99
C LEU A 72 -10.44 10.53 0.37
N ALA A 73 -10.16 9.58 1.26
CA ALA A 73 -9.45 9.81 2.51
C ALA A 73 -7.94 9.68 2.28
N PHE A 74 -7.24 10.81 2.12
CA PHE A 74 -5.80 10.81 1.87
C PHE A 74 -4.98 10.53 3.14
N THR A 75 -4.00 9.64 3.03
CA THR A 75 -3.03 9.37 4.10
C THR A 75 -2.03 10.53 4.22
N PRO A 76 -1.43 10.75 5.41
CA PRO A 76 -0.34 11.70 5.57
C PRO A 76 0.86 11.38 4.65
N VAL A 77 1.59 12.42 4.23
CA VAL A 77 2.82 12.24 3.42
C VAL A 77 3.85 11.37 4.16
N SER A 78 4.00 11.57 5.47
CA SER A 78 4.94 10.79 6.30
C SER A 78 4.60 9.30 6.38
N SER A 79 3.38 8.90 6.04
CA SER A 79 2.98 7.48 6.04
C SER A 79 3.09 6.83 4.67
N LEU A 80 3.57 7.50 3.63
CA LEU A 80 3.72 6.88 2.31
C LEU A 80 4.75 5.76 2.37
N HIS A 81 4.33 4.58 1.94
CA HIS A 81 5.15 3.36 1.92
C HIS A 81 4.61 2.36 0.90
N MET A 82 5.46 1.44 0.48
CA MET A 82 5.07 0.19 -0.17
C MET A 82 5.04 -0.92 0.88
N THR A 83 3.93 -1.65 0.99
CA THR A 83 3.91 -2.87 1.81
C THR A 83 4.63 -4.00 1.09
N LEU A 84 5.68 -4.54 1.72
CA LEU A 84 6.41 -5.72 1.22
C LEU A 84 5.72 -7.01 1.68
N PHE A 85 5.36 -7.09 2.96
CA PHE A 85 4.66 -8.23 3.55
C PHE A 85 3.67 -7.75 4.62
N GLN A 86 2.41 -8.20 4.52
CA GLN A 86 1.38 -7.83 5.47
C GLN A 86 1.54 -8.62 6.77
N GLY A 87 1.70 -7.91 7.89
CA GLY A 87 1.63 -8.48 9.22
C GLY A 87 0.18 -8.73 9.68
N ILE A 88 -0.02 -8.76 11.00
CA ILE A 88 -1.35 -8.93 11.59
C ILE A 88 -2.04 -7.58 11.82
N ILE A 89 -3.37 -7.59 11.85
CA ILE A 89 -4.19 -6.38 12.03
C ILE A 89 -5.49 -6.71 12.76
N GLU A 90 -5.93 -5.82 13.65
CA GLU A 90 -7.01 -6.04 14.60
C GLU A 90 -8.31 -6.56 13.98
N TYR A 91 -8.76 -5.96 12.87
CA TYR A 91 -10.03 -6.35 12.25
C TYR A 91 -10.00 -7.75 11.61
N ARG A 92 -8.82 -8.39 11.47
CA ARG A 92 -8.61 -9.62 10.71
C ARG A 92 -7.91 -10.71 11.51
N ARG A 93 -8.43 -11.00 12.70
CA ARG A 93 -8.00 -12.12 13.57
C ARG A 93 -8.52 -13.48 13.09
N ARG A 94 -8.02 -13.99 11.98
CA ARG A 94 -8.41 -15.30 11.42
C ARG A 94 -7.34 -15.91 10.53
N LEU A 95 -7.34 -17.23 10.42
CA LEU A 95 -6.52 -17.93 9.43
C LEU A 95 -7.01 -17.65 7.99
N PRO A 96 -6.13 -17.62 6.98
CA PRO A 96 -4.67 -17.74 7.04
C PRO A 96 -3.94 -16.39 7.18
N PHE A 97 -4.57 -15.37 7.80
CA PHE A 97 -3.99 -14.04 8.06
C PHE A 97 -3.40 -13.90 9.46
N TRP A 98 -3.21 -15.03 10.14
CA TRP A 98 -2.73 -15.15 11.51
C TRP A 98 -1.93 -16.46 11.62
N PRO A 99 -0.85 -16.51 12.41
CA PRO A 99 -0.06 -17.73 12.58
C PRO A 99 -0.86 -18.83 13.29
N ARG A 100 -0.74 -20.08 12.82
CA ARG A 100 -1.52 -21.20 13.34
C ARG A 100 -1.14 -21.61 14.77
N ASP A 101 0.08 -21.30 15.18
CA ASP A 101 0.66 -21.65 16.47
C ASP A 101 0.42 -20.60 17.56
N VAL A 102 -0.38 -19.56 17.27
CA VAL A 102 -0.72 -18.50 18.23
C VAL A 102 -2.24 -18.30 18.31
N PRO A 103 -2.84 -18.21 19.52
CA PRO A 103 -4.26 -17.93 19.68
C PRO A 103 -4.73 -16.64 18.99
N LEU A 104 -5.92 -16.67 18.37
CA LEU A 104 -6.47 -15.53 17.60
C LEU A 104 -6.79 -14.30 18.47
N ASP A 105 -6.98 -14.49 19.77
CA ASP A 105 -7.25 -13.44 20.77
C ASP A 105 -5.96 -12.84 21.37
N THR A 106 -4.78 -13.27 20.94
CA THR A 106 -3.50 -12.69 21.39
C THR A 106 -3.43 -11.21 21.00
N GLY A 107 -3.19 -10.31 21.96
CA GLY A 107 -3.16 -8.86 21.73
C GLY A 107 -2.11 -8.43 20.69
N ILE A 108 -2.38 -7.34 19.96
CA ILE A 108 -1.51 -6.82 18.89
C ILE A 108 -0.08 -6.55 19.39
N ASP A 109 0.07 -5.97 20.58
CA ASP A 109 1.40 -5.68 21.16
C ASP A 109 2.17 -6.97 21.48
N ALA A 110 1.47 -8.02 21.93
CA ALA A 110 2.09 -9.31 22.20
C ALA A 110 2.52 -10.00 20.90
N MET A 111 1.70 -9.93 19.85
CA MET A 111 2.07 -10.37 18.50
C MET A 111 3.28 -9.62 17.95
N THR A 112 3.33 -8.30 18.16
CA THR A 112 4.43 -7.46 17.70
C THR A 112 5.74 -7.83 18.40
N ARG A 113 5.73 -8.05 19.72
CA ARG A 113 6.89 -8.56 20.46
C ARG A 113 7.34 -9.93 19.98
N LEU A 114 6.39 -10.84 19.74
CA LEU A 114 6.68 -12.16 19.19
C LEU A 114 7.39 -12.07 17.83
N TYR A 115 6.91 -11.21 16.92
CA TYR A 115 7.56 -11.06 15.62
C TYR A 115 8.94 -10.41 15.71
N LEU A 116 9.14 -9.44 16.61
CA LEU A 116 10.48 -8.91 16.87
C LEU A 116 11.46 -10.01 17.30
N GLU A 117 11.02 -10.97 18.12
CA GLU A 117 11.85 -12.12 18.51
C GLU A 117 12.12 -13.06 17.32
N ARG A 118 11.09 -13.38 16.53
CA ARG A 118 11.21 -14.26 15.35
C ARG A 118 12.04 -13.66 14.22
N LEU A 119 12.10 -12.33 14.13
CA LEU A 119 12.87 -11.60 13.13
C LEU A 119 14.31 -11.31 13.57
N ARG A 120 14.74 -11.71 14.78
CA ARG A 120 16.14 -11.53 15.20
C ARG A 120 17.08 -12.30 14.29
N GLY A 121 18.05 -11.59 13.70
CA GLY A 121 19.01 -12.17 12.76
C GLY A 121 18.38 -12.61 11.43
N PHE A 122 17.18 -12.13 11.12
CA PHE A 122 16.58 -12.33 9.80
C PHE A 122 17.42 -11.61 8.75
N GLU A 123 17.93 -12.37 7.78
CA GLU A 123 18.64 -11.84 6.61
C GLU A 123 17.67 -11.67 5.44
N GLY A 124 17.75 -10.51 4.79
CA GLY A 124 16.92 -10.19 3.64
C GLY A 124 17.31 -10.94 2.36
N ALA A 125 16.58 -10.67 1.28
CA ALA A 125 16.95 -11.15 -0.07
C ALA A 125 17.77 -10.12 -0.87
N GLY A 126 18.35 -9.11 -0.20
CA GLY A 126 19.11 -8.02 -0.82
C GLY A 126 18.27 -6.78 -1.20
N PRO A 127 18.91 -5.70 -1.66
CA PRO A 127 18.22 -4.48 -2.06
C PRO A 127 17.42 -4.67 -3.36
N PHE A 128 16.34 -3.91 -3.52
CA PHE A 128 15.54 -3.87 -4.75
C PHE A 128 15.04 -2.45 -5.01
N ASN A 129 14.78 -2.16 -6.28
CA ASN A 129 14.20 -0.92 -6.75
C ASN A 129 12.79 -1.15 -7.27
N ILE A 130 11.93 -0.13 -7.18
CA ILE A 130 10.56 -0.20 -7.70
C ILE A 130 10.29 0.88 -8.75
N LYS A 131 9.30 0.64 -9.60
CA LYS A 131 8.77 1.62 -10.55
C LYS A 131 7.25 1.61 -10.54
N VAL A 132 6.65 2.73 -10.94
CA VAL A 132 5.20 2.80 -11.16
C VAL A 132 4.85 2.06 -12.44
N VAL A 133 3.87 1.17 -12.37
CA VAL A 133 3.31 0.47 -13.54
C VAL A 133 1.91 0.94 -13.87
N GLU A 134 1.18 1.46 -12.89
CA GLU A 134 -0.15 2.02 -13.05
C GLU A 134 -0.46 3.01 -11.93
N ILE A 135 -1.34 3.96 -12.21
CA ILE A 135 -1.87 4.91 -11.22
C ILE A 135 -3.38 4.74 -11.18
N VAL A 136 -3.92 4.64 -9.96
CA VAL A 136 -5.35 4.48 -9.68
C VAL A 136 -5.78 5.48 -8.60
N PRO A 137 -7.09 5.69 -8.36
CA PRO A 137 -7.56 6.67 -7.39
C PRO A 137 -7.03 6.50 -5.96
N THR A 138 -6.62 5.28 -5.58
CA THR A 138 -6.07 5.00 -4.24
C THR A 138 -4.55 5.16 -4.16
N GLY A 139 -3.84 5.37 -5.26
CA GLY A 139 -2.40 5.60 -5.29
C GLY A 139 -1.68 4.96 -6.47
N LEU A 140 -0.47 4.47 -6.22
CA LEU A 140 0.41 3.91 -7.25
C LEU A 140 0.41 2.39 -7.17
N THR A 141 0.19 1.72 -8.29
CA THR A 141 0.58 0.31 -8.45
C THR A 141 2.04 0.28 -8.88
N VAL A 142 2.86 -0.49 -8.16
CA VAL A 142 4.30 -0.58 -8.39
C VAL A 142 4.74 -2.02 -8.64
N ALA A 143 5.91 -2.17 -9.26
CA ALA A 143 6.59 -3.45 -9.43
C ALA A 143 8.10 -3.25 -9.30
N GLY A 144 8.86 -4.35 -9.27
CA GLY A 144 10.32 -4.28 -9.40
C GLY A 144 10.72 -3.48 -10.65
N ALA A 145 11.73 -2.63 -10.54
CA ALA A 145 12.18 -1.82 -11.66
C ALA A 145 12.71 -2.68 -12.82
N THR A 146 13.37 -3.79 -12.47
CA THR A 146 13.88 -4.83 -13.36
C THR A 146 13.35 -6.22 -13.00
N ASP A 147 13.59 -7.21 -13.85
CA ASP A 147 13.24 -8.62 -13.57
C ASP A 147 14.00 -9.18 -12.35
N GLU A 148 15.21 -8.67 -12.07
CA GLU A 148 15.94 -9.02 -10.86
C GLU A 148 15.25 -8.45 -9.61
N ASP A 149 14.84 -7.18 -9.64
CA ASP A 149 14.08 -6.59 -8.53
C ASP A 149 12.80 -7.39 -8.25
N VAL A 150 12.09 -7.83 -9.29
CA VAL A 150 10.90 -8.69 -9.15
C VAL A 150 11.24 -10.02 -8.46
N ARG A 151 12.36 -10.66 -8.81
CA ARG A 151 12.82 -11.89 -8.16
C ARG A 151 13.20 -11.65 -6.70
N ILE A 152 13.92 -10.58 -6.41
CA ILE A 152 14.31 -10.19 -5.04
C ILE A 152 13.08 -9.91 -4.18
N MET A 153 12.12 -9.12 -4.67
CA MET A 153 10.87 -8.82 -3.94
C MET A 153 10.07 -10.09 -3.63
N ARG A 154 10.04 -11.07 -4.54
CA ARG A 154 9.42 -12.37 -4.29
C ARG A 154 10.16 -13.16 -3.22
N ALA A 155 11.49 -13.24 -3.33
CA ALA A 155 12.33 -13.94 -2.36
C ALA A 155 12.19 -13.36 -0.95
N TRP A 156 12.12 -12.03 -0.81
CA TRP A 156 11.79 -11.35 0.45
C TRP A 156 10.47 -11.85 1.04
N ARG A 157 9.41 -11.85 0.23
CA ARG A 157 8.09 -12.27 0.70
C ARG A 157 8.07 -13.73 1.12
N ASP A 158 8.70 -14.60 0.35
CA ASP A 158 8.78 -16.03 0.65
C ASP A 158 9.57 -16.28 1.94
N ALA A 159 10.68 -15.56 2.14
CA ALA A 159 11.46 -15.63 3.38
C ALA A 159 10.66 -15.16 4.60
N LEU A 160 9.86 -14.10 4.46
CA LEU A 160 9.03 -13.55 5.55
C LEU A 160 7.89 -14.47 5.99
N VAL A 161 7.46 -15.44 5.18
CA VAL A 161 6.48 -16.47 5.59
C VAL A 161 6.96 -17.26 6.81
N VAL A 162 8.27 -17.51 6.91
CA VAL A 162 8.86 -18.33 8.00
C VAL A 162 8.70 -17.66 9.37
N PRO A 163 9.20 -16.44 9.62
CA PRO A 163 9.01 -15.79 10.91
C PRO A 163 7.54 -15.41 11.17
N PHE A 164 6.76 -15.05 10.13
CA PHE A 164 5.35 -14.70 10.34
C PHE A 164 4.46 -15.92 10.60
N GLY A 165 4.83 -17.10 10.11
CA GLY A 165 4.11 -18.36 10.34
C GLY A 165 2.81 -18.50 9.54
N TYR A 166 2.61 -17.68 8.52
CA TYR A 166 1.44 -17.76 7.64
C TYR A 166 1.73 -17.19 6.24
N ARG A 167 0.83 -17.50 5.31
CA ARG A 167 0.86 -17.05 3.92
C ARG A 167 -0.56 -16.70 3.49
N HIS A 168 -0.76 -15.48 2.98
CA HIS A 168 -2.09 -15.08 2.49
C HIS A 168 -2.45 -15.80 1.18
N PRO A 169 -3.75 -15.94 0.85
CA PRO A 169 -4.17 -16.59 -0.40
C PRO A 169 -3.65 -15.89 -1.65
N ASP A 170 -3.43 -14.58 -1.59
CA ASP A 170 -2.92 -13.74 -2.67
C ASP A 170 -1.38 -13.62 -2.67
N HIS A 171 -0.65 -14.44 -1.89
CA HIS A 171 0.79 -14.24 -1.68
C HIS A 171 1.60 -14.17 -2.97
N ASP A 172 1.34 -15.08 -3.91
CA ASP A 172 2.06 -15.16 -5.21
C ASP A 172 1.59 -14.13 -6.23
N GLY A 173 0.36 -13.66 -6.08
CA GLY A 173 -0.29 -12.68 -6.96
C GLY A 173 -0.38 -11.30 -6.35
N TYR A 174 0.39 -11.01 -5.31
CA TYR A 174 0.27 -9.78 -4.55
C TYR A 174 0.64 -8.57 -5.42
N VAL A 175 -0.29 -7.62 -5.50
CA VAL A 175 -0.11 -6.38 -6.24
C VAL A 175 0.52 -5.36 -5.31
N PHE A 176 1.81 -5.05 -5.53
CA PHE A 176 2.50 -4.02 -4.76
C PHE A 176 1.95 -2.63 -5.10
N HIS A 177 1.83 -1.80 -4.08
CA HIS A 177 1.29 -0.46 -4.24
C HIS A 177 1.79 0.48 -3.16
N VAL A 178 1.79 1.78 -3.47
CA VAL A 178 1.93 2.88 -2.51
C VAL A 178 0.57 3.55 -2.37
N THR A 179 -0.02 3.47 -1.18
CA THR A 179 -1.36 4.02 -0.93
C THR A 179 -1.28 5.52 -0.68
N PHE A 180 -1.99 6.31 -1.49
CA PHE A 180 -2.21 7.73 -1.25
C PHE A 180 -3.51 7.99 -0.50
N ALA A 181 -4.54 7.20 -0.80
CA ALA A 181 -5.88 7.42 -0.26
C ALA A 181 -6.73 6.16 -0.26
N TYR A 182 -7.83 6.20 0.48
CA TYR A 182 -8.90 5.21 0.42
C TYR A 182 -10.21 5.86 -0.05
N GLN A 183 -11.03 5.14 -0.80
CA GLN A 183 -12.35 5.65 -1.20
C GLN A 183 -13.29 5.71 -0.01
N ILE A 184 -13.81 6.89 0.31
CA ILE A 184 -14.96 7.09 1.21
C ILE A 184 -16.25 6.81 0.41
N GLN A 185 -16.28 7.29 -0.84
CA GLN A 185 -17.32 7.04 -1.82
C GLN A 185 -16.68 6.68 -3.18
N ARG A 186 -17.43 5.94 -4.01
CA ARG A 186 -17.05 5.75 -5.41
C ARG A 186 -17.02 7.08 -6.15
N LEU A 187 -16.10 7.23 -7.09
CA LEU A 187 -16.00 8.40 -7.96
C LEU A 187 -17.19 8.45 -8.91
N ALA A 188 -17.53 9.65 -9.36
CA ALA A 188 -18.64 9.84 -10.29
C ALA A 188 -18.24 9.43 -11.71
N ASP A 189 -19.12 8.73 -12.44
CA ASP A 189 -18.81 8.16 -13.75
C ASP A 189 -18.48 9.24 -14.80
N ASP A 190 -19.09 10.42 -14.69
CA ASP A 190 -18.84 11.58 -15.54
C ASP A 190 -17.43 12.17 -15.36
N ARG A 191 -16.72 11.80 -14.29
CA ARG A 191 -15.33 12.18 -14.04
C ARG A 191 -14.30 11.18 -14.55
N ALA A 192 -14.72 10.02 -15.04
CA ALA A 192 -13.78 8.94 -15.35
C ALA A 192 -12.76 9.31 -16.42
N ALA A 193 -13.18 10.05 -17.46
CA ALA A 193 -12.26 10.55 -18.49
C ALA A 193 -11.21 11.54 -17.93
N ALA A 194 -11.62 12.41 -17.00
CA ALA A 194 -10.72 13.40 -16.39
C ALA A 194 -9.67 12.72 -15.48
N TRP A 195 -10.09 11.75 -14.67
CA TRP A 195 -9.19 10.94 -13.86
C TRP A 195 -8.21 10.13 -14.73
N GLN A 196 -8.69 9.52 -15.82
CA GLN A 196 -7.82 8.79 -16.73
C GLN A 196 -6.77 9.70 -17.38
N ALA A 197 -7.16 10.89 -17.86
CA ALA A 197 -6.21 11.86 -18.42
C ALA A 197 -5.12 12.26 -17.40
N LEU A 198 -5.51 12.54 -16.15
CA LEU A 198 -4.57 12.82 -15.06
C LEU A 198 -3.58 11.67 -14.85
N PHE A 199 -4.06 10.42 -14.84
CA PHE A 199 -3.21 9.24 -14.65
C PHE A 199 -2.27 9.00 -15.83
N ASP A 200 -2.73 9.20 -17.06
CA ASP A 200 -1.91 9.07 -18.27
C ASP A 200 -0.75 10.07 -18.26
N GLU A 201 -1.04 11.34 -17.96
CA GLU A 201 -0.03 12.40 -17.84
C GLU A 201 0.94 12.15 -16.67
N SER A 202 0.42 11.66 -15.54
CA SER A 202 1.22 11.37 -14.34
C SER A 202 2.13 10.16 -14.56
N LEU A 203 1.68 9.13 -15.27
CA LEU A 203 2.52 7.99 -15.63
C LEU A 203 3.65 8.41 -16.58
N ALA A 204 3.35 9.30 -17.54
CA ALA A 204 4.37 9.88 -18.41
C ALA A 204 5.37 10.75 -17.62
N LEU A 205 4.93 11.45 -16.57
CA LEU A 205 5.80 12.20 -15.66
C LEU A 205 6.77 11.27 -14.92
N PHE A 206 6.29 10.19 -14.32
CA PHE A 206 7.17 9.18 -13.70
C PHE A 206 8.20 8.64 -14.68
N GLY A 207 7.80 8.27 -15.90
CA GLY A 207 8.72 7.77 -16.90
C GLY A 207 9.88 8.71 -17.26
N ARG A 208 9.67 10.04 -17.12
CA ARG A 208 10.70 11.05 -17.40
C ARG A 208 11.53 11.44 -16.17
N GLU A 209 10.88 11.61 -15.02
CA GLU A 209 11.49 12.28 -13.85
C GLU A 209 11.77 11.33 -12.68
N ALA A 210 11.06 10.20 -12.59
CA ALA A 210 11.25 9.20 -11.55
C ALA A 210 11.01 7.77 -12.10
N PRO A 211 11.81 7.32 -13.08
CA PRO A 211 11.67 5.98 -13.67
C PRO A 211 11.93 4.86 -12.65
N VAL A 212 12.62 5.20 -11.56
CA VAL A 212 12.78 4.38 -10.35
C VAL A 212 12.34 5.24 -9.15
N ILE A 213 11.59 4.65 -8.23
CA ILE A 213 11.25 5.28 -6.94
C ILE A 213 12.23 4.78 -5.88
N GLU A 214 12.87 5.74 -5.22
CA GLU A 214 13.74 5.49 -4.08
C GLU A 214 12.92 5.13 -2.84
N ILE A 215 13.23 3.98 -2.27
CA ILE A 215 12.59 3.46 -1.07
C ILE A 215 13.66 3.08 -0.04
N LYS A 216 13.30 3.22 1.24
CA LYS A 216 14.13 2.74 2.35
C LYS A 216 14.19 1.19 2.34
N PRO A 217 15.22 0.62 2.97
CA PRO A 217 15.24 -0.81 3.27
C PRO A 217 13.95 -1.26 3.97
N PRO A 218 13.47 -2.49 3.72
CA PRO A 218 12.27 -3.00 4.39
C PRO A 218 12.42 -2.94 5.91
N ALA A 219 11.40 -2.46 6.61
CA ALA A 219 11.36 -2.42 8.06
C ALA A 219 10.09 -3.10 8.58
N PHE A 220 10.22 -3.86 9.66
CA PHE A 220 9.09 -4.30 10.45
C PHE A 220 8.59 -3.12 11.29
N CYS A 221 7.32 -2.77 11.10
CA CYS A 221 6.70 -1.61 11.71
C CYS A 221 5.46 -2.00 12.52
N ALA A 222 5.15 -1.20 13.54
CA ALA A 222 3.84 -1.19 14.18
C ALA A 222 3.06 0.06 13.80
N PHE A 223 1.73 -0.04 13.79
CA PHE A 223 0.84 1.08 13.51
C PHE A 223 -0.42 1.01 14.36
N ARG A 224 -0.97 2.17 14.71
CA ARG A 224 -2.24 2.30 15.43
C ARG A 224 -3.43 2.49 14.49
N ASP A 225 -3.17 3.18 13.38
CA ASP A 225 -4.10 3.50 12.30
C ASP A 225 -3.24 3.77 11.04
N MET A 226 -3.85 4.20 9.94
CA MET A 226 -3.13 4.37 8.66
C MET A 226 -2.30 5.66 8.56
N LYS A 227 -2.18 6.46 9.64
CA LYS A 227 -1.48 7.76 9.60
C LYS A 227 0.01 7.66 9.90
N HIS A 228 0.48 6.58 10.52
CA HIS A 228 1.88 6.44 10.91
C HIS A 228 2.27 4.97 11.06
N PHE A 229 3.46 4.63 10.56
CA PHE A 229 4.06 3.31 10.66
C PHE A 229 5.41 3.47 11.34
N GLU A 230 5.49 3.06 12.59
CA GLU A 230 6.70 3.19 13.41
C GLU A 230 7.67 2.06 13.07
N GLU A 231 8.84 2.40 12.53
CA GLU A 231 9.91 1.44 12.25
C GLU A 231 10.45 0.85 13.56
N LEU A 232 10.25 -0.44 13.79
CA LEU A 232 10.74 -1.14 14.99
C LEU A 232 12.04 -1.91 14.74
N LEU A 233 12.19 -2.46 13.54
CA LEU A 233 13.37 -3.21 13.12
C LEU A 233 13.55 -3.07 11.62
N VAL A 234 14.66 -2.46 11.20
CA VAL A 234 15.09 -2.47 9.80
C VAL A 234 15.62 -3.87 9.47
N LEU A 235 15.15 -4.44 8.37
CA LEU A 235 15.51 -5.77 7.89
C LEU A 235 16.55 -5.63 6.77
N GLY A 236 17.63 -6.40 6.86
CA GLY A 236 18.75 -6.35 5.93
C GLY A 236 19.71 -7.48 6.20
#